data_AF-A0A8R1IIC2-F1
#
_entry.id   AF-A0A8R1IIC2-F1
#
_cell.length_a   1.000
_cell.length_b   1.000
_cell.length_c   1.000
_cell.angle_alpha   90.00
_cell.angle_beta   90.00
_cell.angle_gamma   90.00
#
_symmetry.space_group_name_H-M   'P 1'
#
loop_
_entity.id
_entity.type
_entity.pdbx_description
1 polymer ?
#
loop_
_entity_poly.entity_id
_entity_poly.type
_entity_poly.pdbx_seq_one_letter_code
_entity_poly.pdbx_strand_id
1 'polypeptide(L)' 'ENPKRINHLWVLCRDVEEYNPALAWKLLEVHMQETPLAL' A
#
# COMPACT_ATOMS: atom_id res chain seq x y z
N GLU A 1 3.60 -24.01 5.67
CA GLU A 1 2.58 -23.25 4.92
C GLU A 1 3.04 -23.09 3.49
N ASN A 2 2.14 -23.18 2.51
CA ASN A 2 2.50 -22.94 1.10
C ASN A 2 2.67 -21.44 0.85
N PRO A 3 3.68 -21.02 0.07
CA PRO A 3 3.88 -19.61 -0.25
C PRO A 3 2.67 -19.05 -1.02
N LYS A 4 2.30 -17.80 -0.75
CA LYS A 4 1.18 -17.08 -1.39
C LYS A 4 1.69 -15.82 -2.07
N ARG A 5 1.05 -15.40 -3.17
CA ARG A 5 1.29 -14.09 -3.78
C ARG A 5 0.25 -13.10 -3.27
N ILE A 6 0.72 -12.03 -2.63
CA ILE A 6 -0.15 -10.96 -2.13
C ILE A 6 0.03 -9.72 -2.98
N ASN A 7 -1.04 -9.25 -3.61
CA ASN A 7 -1.07 -7.96 -4.27
C ASN A 7 -1.55 -6.90 -3.28
N HIS A 8 -0.76 -5.84 -3.11
CA HIS A 8 -1.08 -4.73 -2.24
C HIS A 8 -1.49 -3.52 -3.07
N LEU A 9 -2.62 -2.90 -2.73
CA LEU A 9 -3.04 -1.60 -3.25
C LEU A 9 -3.06 -0.62 -2.08
N TRP A 10 -2.22 0.41 -2.14
CA TRP A 10 -2.11 1.42 -1.08
C TRP A 10 -2.67 2.74 -1.59
N VAL A 11 -3.62 3.30 -0.85
CA VAL A 11 -4.17 4.63 -1.11
C VAL A 11 -3.48 5.60 -0.18
N LEU A 12 -2.68 6.51 -0.74
CA LEU A 12 -2.02 7.57 0.00
C LEU A 12 -2.70 8.92 -0.29
N CYS A 13 -2.72 9.78 0.73
CA CYS A 13 -3.16 11.16 0.60
C CYS A 13 -2.01 12.10 1.01
N ARG A 14 -1.89 13.22 0.30
CA ARG A 14 -0.88 14.24 0.57
C ARG A 14 -1.42 15.25 1.58
N ASP A 15 -0.72 15.42 2.68
CA ASP A 15 -0.86 16.56 3.58
C ASP A 15 -0.30 17.81 2.89
N VAL A 16 -1.16 18.82 2.69
CA VAL A 16 -0.78 20.06 2.00
C VAL A 16 -0.06 21.03 2.92
N GLU A 17 -0.22 20.88 4.23
CA GLU A 17 0.37 21.75 5.25
C GLU A 17 1.77 21.28 5.68
N GLU A 18 2.15 20.04 5.35
CA GLU A 18 3.48 19.51 5.64
C GLU A 18 4.55 20.19 4.77
N TYR A 19 5.52 20.82 5.43
CA TYR A 19 6.62 21.53 4.79
C TYR A 19 7.61 20.57 4.12
N ASN A 20 7.92 19.43 4.75
CA ASN A 20 8.83 18.44 4.20
C ASN A 20 8.08 17.50 3.25
N PRO A 21 8.28 17.62 1.92
CA PRO A 21 7.52 16.83 0.94
C PRO A 21 7.78 15.32 1.04
N ALA A 22 8.90 14.90 1.63
CA ALA A 22 9.21 13.49 1.86
C ALA A 22 8.31 12.86 2.95
N LEU A 23 7.73 13.67 3.83
CA LEU A 23 6.86 13.23 4.94
C LEU A 23 5.38 13.51 4.69
N ALA A 24 5.05 14.22 3.61
CA ALA A 24 3.69 14.68 3.33
C ALA A 24 2.70 13.56 2.97
N TRP A 25 3.15 12.33 2.70
CA TRP A 25 2.28 11.24 2.27
C TRP A 25 1.81 10.39 3.46
N LYS A 26 0.50 10.33 3.66
CA LYS A 26 -0.16 9.55 4.72
C LYS A 26 -0.96 8.40 4.11
N LEU A 27 -0.88 7.22 4.70
CA LEU A 27 -1.66 6.05 4.27
C LEU A 27 -3.12 6.23 4.73
N LEU A 28 -4.07 6.16 3.80
CA LEU A 28 -5.51 6.19 4.10
C LEU A 28 -6.07 4.77 4.18
N GLU A 29 -5.76 3.95 3.17
CA GLU A 29 -6.32 2.60 3.03
C GLU A 29 -5.29 1.63 2.46
N VAL A 30 -5.40 0.37 2.87
CA VAL A 30 -4.65 -0.76 2.31
C VAL A 30 -5.64 -1.85 1.93
N HIS A 31 -5.61 -2.24 0.67
CA HIS A 31 -6.33 -3.40 0.16
C HIS A 31 -5.33 -4.52 -0.15
N MET A 32 -5.63 -5.73 0.29
CA MET A 32 -4.81 -6.92 0.08
C MET A 32 -5.61 -7.96 -0.68
N GLN A 33 -5.03 -8.47 -1.76
CA GLN A 33 -5.61 -9.57 -2.52
C GLN A 33 -4.63 -10.73 -2.57
N GLU A 34 -5.00 -11.84 -1.93
CA GLU A 34 -4.28 -13.09 -2.08
C GLU A 34 -4.55 -13.69 -3.47
N THR A 35 -3.50 -14.12 -4.14
CA THR A 35 -3.58 -14.83 -5.41
C THR A 35 -2.74 -16.11 -5.35
N PRO A 36 -3.17 -17.19 -6.02
CA PRO A 36 -2.32 -18.37 -6.17
C PRO A 36 -1.00 -17.98 -6.84
N LEU A 37 0.11 -18.53 -6.34
CA LEU A 37 1.32 -18.57 -7.15
C LEU A 37 0.99 -19.48 -8.34
N ALA A 38 0.96 -18.92 -9.54
CA ALA A 38 0.79 -19.72 -10.75
C ALA A 38 1.82 -20.86 -10.73
N LEU A 39 1.32 -22.10 -10.87
CA LEU A 39 2.15 -23.29 -11.08
C LEU A 39 2.82 -23.23 -12.45
#